data_AF-A0A9C9UPQ8-F1
#
_entry.id   AF-A0A9C9UPQ8-F1
#
_cell.length_a   1.000
_cell.length_b   1.000
_cell.length_c   1.000
_cell.angle_alpha   90.00
_cell.angle_beta   90.00
_cell.angle_gamma   90.00
#
_symmetry.space_group_name_H-M   'P 1'
#
loop_
_entity.id
_entity.type
_entity.pdbx_description
1 polymer ?
#
loop_
_entity_poly.entity_id
_entity_poly.type
_entity_poly.pdbx_seq_one_letter_code
_entity_poly.pdbx_strand_id
1 'polypeptide(L)' 'GETKGEKVIVFKYKPKVRYRRKTGHRQTYTRILVNEIIKGTGE' A
#
# COMPACT_ATOMS: atom_id res chain seq x y z
N GLY A 1 9.02 -11.05 5.23
CA GLY A 1 9.67 -9.72 5.23
C GLY A 1 8.63 -8.70 4.86
N GLU A 2 7.99 -8.08 5.84
CA GLU A 2 6.81 -7.23 5.62
C GLU A 2 7.10 -5.87 6.25
N THR A 3 7.65 -4.97 5.45
CA THR A 3 7.91 -3.62 5.94
C THR A 3 6.59 -2.85 5.85
N LYS A 4 6.16 -2.25 6.97
CA LYS A 4 4.99 -1.38 6.98
C LYS A 4 5.39 -0.04 6.37
N GLY A 5 4.67 0.35 5.33
CA GLY A 5 4.84 1.64 4.70
C GLY A 5 4.33 2.81 5.54
N GLU A 6 4.43 3.98 4.93
CA GLU A 6 3.91 5.21 5.49
C GLU A 6 2.41 5.12 5.77
N LYS A 7 1.98 5.85 6.81
CA LYS A 7 0.60 5.79 7.27
C LYS A 7 -0.26 6.70 6.39
N VAL A 8 -1.16 6.10 5.62
CA VAL A 8 -2.18 6.83 4.86
C VAL A 8 -3.39 7.06 5.77
N ILE A 9 -3.79 8.32 5.93
CA ILE A 9 -4.94 8.68 6.76
C ILE A 9 -6.20 8.69 5.89
N VAL A 10 -7.12 7.76 6.17
CA VAL A 10 -8.44 7.70 5.53
C VAL A 10 -9.47 8.38 6.43
N PHE A 11 -9.98 9.53 5.99
CA PHE A 11 -11.04 10.27 6.66
C PHE A 11 -12.33 10.21 5.85
N LYS A 12 -13.38 9.63 6.43
CA LYS A 12 -14.72 9.60 5.83
C LYS A 12 -15.64 10.51 6.63
N TYR A 13 -16.37 11.38 5.96
CA TYR A 13 -17.34 12.29 6.55
C TYR A 13 -18.65 12.27 5.74
N LYS A 14 -19.79 12.30 6.45
CA LYS A 14 -21.09 12.62 5.85
C LYS A 14 -21.78 13.71 6.66
N PRO A 15 -22.20 14.82 6.03
CA PRO A 15 -22.85 15.93 6.72
C PRO A 15 -24.24 15.53 7.24
N LYS A 16 -24.68 16.20 8.31
CA LYS A 16 -26.02 16.07 8.94
C LYS A 16 -26.40 14.70 9.51
N VAL A 17 -25.61 13.65 9.28
CA VAL A 17 -25.84 12.29 9.81
C VAL A 17 -24.87 11.88 10.93
N ARG A 18 -24.14 12.85 11.52
CA ARG A 18 -23.10 12.63 12.55
C ARG A 18 -22.07 11.54 12.22
N TYR A 19 -21.82 11.27 10.93
CA TYR A 19 -20.86 10.27 10.51
C TYR A 19 -19.51 10.92 10.21
N ARG A 20 -18.53 10.65 11.08
CA ARG A 20 -17.10 10.88 10.80
C ARG A 20 -16.30 9.66 11.25
N ARG A 21 -15.40 9.18 10.42
CA ARG A 21 -14.49 8.07 10.74
C ARG A 21 -13.09 8.41 10.27
N LYS A 22 -12.10 8.27 11.15
CA LYS A 22 -10.69 8.45 10.85
C LYS A 22 -9.98 7.13 11.11
N THR A 23 -9.49 6.51 10.05
CA THR A 23 -8.75 5.25 10.12
C THR A 23 -7.40 5.45 9.45
N GLY A 24 -6.35 4.79 9.95
CA GLY A 24 -5.07 4.73 9.27
C GLY A 24 -4.95 3.44 8.49
N HIS A 25 -4.50 3.51 7.25
CA HIS A 25 -3.99 2.35 6.51
C HIS A 25 -2.47 2.38 6.50
N ARG A 26 -1.83 1.26 6.80
CA ARG A 26 -0.38 1.09 6.60
C ARG A 26 -0.22 -0.02 5.60
N GLN A 27 0.19 0.35 4.39
CA GLN A 27 0.38 -0.64 3.34
C GLN A 27 1.58 -1.53 3.68
N THR A 28 1.37 -2.83 3.66
CA THR A 28 2.47 -3.80 3.75
C THR A 28 3.15 -3.88 2.39
N TYR A 29 4.45 -3.67 2.38
CA TYR A 29 5.28 -3.77 1.19
C TYR A 29 6.25 -4.93 1.30
N THR A 30 6.52 -5.55 0.17
CA THR A 30 7.53 -6.59 0.01
C THR A 30 8.73 -5.99 -0.69
N ARG A 31 9.91 -6.12 -0.08
CA ARG A 31 11.18 -5.74 -0.70
C ARG A 31 11.78 -6.96 -1.39
N ILE A 32 12.00 -6.86 -2.69
CA ILE A 32 12.58 -7.93 -3.50
C ILE A 32 13.93 -7.45 -4.03
N LEU A 33 14.93 -8.33 -4.00
CA LEU A 33 16.22 -8.13 -4.66
C LEU A 33 16.18 -8.86 -6.01
N VAL A 34 16.50 -8.16 -7.08
CA VAL A 34 16.66 -8.78 -8.40
C VAL A 34 18.12 -9.21 -8.53
N ASN A 35 18.35 -10.51 -8.58
CA ASN A 35 19.71 -11.06 -8.65
C ASN A 35 20.23 -11.13 -10.09
N GLU A 36 19.37 -11.51 -11.02
CA GLU A 36 19.75 -11.74 -12.41
C GLU A 36 18.54 -11.49 -13.31
N ILE A 37 18.80 -10.98 -14.51
CA ILE A 37 17.79 -10.81 -15.56
C ILE A 37 18.31 -11.54 -16.79
N ILE A 38 17.68 -12.66 -17.12
CA ILE A 38 17.98 -13.42 -18.34
C ILE A 38 17.10 -12.86 -19.45
N LYS A 39 17.70 -12.43 -20.58
CA LYS A 39 16.94 -12.04 -21.77
C LYS A 39 16.43 -13.30 -22.47
N GLY A 40 15.11 -13.43 -22.58
CA GLY A 40 14.51 -14.47 -23.43
C GLY A 40 14.86 -14.19 -24.89
N THR A 41 15.72 -15.02 -25.47
CA THR A 41 15.88 -15.10 -26.92
C THR A 41 14.58 -15.61 -27.49
N GLY A 42 13.81 -14.71 -28.11
CA GLY A 42 12.69 -15.09 -28.95
C GLY A 42 13.24 -15.77 -30.19
N GLU A 43 12.83 -17.02 -30.39
CA GLU A 43 12.62 -17.58 -31.71
C GLU A 43 11.40 -16.93 -32.36
#